data_AF-A0A293LDH9-F1
#
_entry.id   AF-A0A293LDH9-F1
#
_cell.length_a   1.000
_cell.length_b   1.000
_cell.length_c   1.000
_cell.angle_alpha   90.00
_cell.angle_beta   90.00
_cell.angle_gamma   90.00
#
_symmetry.space_group_name_H-M   'P 1'
#
loop_
_entity.id
_entity.type
_entity.pdbx_description
1 polymer ?
#
loop_
_entity_poly.entity_id
_entity_poly.type
_entity_poly.pdbx_seq_one_letter_code
_entity_poly.pdbx_strand_id
1 'polypeptide(L)'
;MEEEIKQLKGQIVTLEHQLDDLTSSNTLLQCQYKELAAVSKAERENLKEIHSQLEITQAERDSLNSRVEYFTENEQGMNQRNAALEKEVQILTATVEDLKISLVRLEDERNSLTAELDATKGQLQMLRIAHEDQLQSSLKERETFQKALGDLECQYNMAVEEQKIAEQQVKDLRSKDVDSNHYLEEHRQLECKVHELQEENSALRDAGSAHGERIKSLELQLVEKSNEILSHTEKLAQSESFHAAEVEDFHRNAKEKEEQYMSQIETLKQDLKTRTEQLDESLIVAEERASLATVQLQEVLQKAAAENEAKLALTNKELSDKVSELEAELSKQMAEAKEKIQELERCLAEKDDSLRSEVKQVARSFSSQLEAQEAEHDQSMSDAIDKVQQIETKLSIEHRREVEALEQELAEKVNALEEVHEHYQGLLKKNNEELRLLRKEKGQPTEPAEHGGWDDEWPKIDEDEWSGSSSDHSPAHHTQAKESKNHDKSTVYLQQIESLKLAIGKYQDEIGDLRCILGSRQNNNGSPTSKNCVRLPEPTEYEYLRNILFEYMMGKETVTLCKVIAAVLKFTEEQTNQILQRETAKQQVQVQEKGKMKL
;
A
#
# COMPACT_ATOMS: atom_id res chain seq x y z
N MET A 1 108.42 71.09 80.75
CA MET A 1 109.11 70.47 79.59
C MET A 1 109.22 68.95 79.71
N GLU A 2 110.04 68.33 80.57
CA GLU A 2 110.15 66.84 80.60
C GLU A 2 108.87 66.11 81.04
N GLU A 3 108.17 66.63 82.06
CA GLU A 3 106.90 66.07 82.56
C GLU A 3 105.80 66.12 81.49
N GLU A 4 105.69 67.25 80.78
CA GLU A 4 104.73 67.46 79.68
C GLU A 4 105.03 66.56 78.48
N ILE A 5 106.31 66.35 78.14
CA ILE A 5 106.71 65.42 77.09
C ILE A 5 106.34 63.97 77.47
N LYS A 6 106.49 63.59 78.74
CA LYS A 6 106.09 62.26 79.23
C LYS A 6 104.57 62.07 79.21
N GLN A 7 103.81 63.11 79.57
CA GLN A 7 102.35 63.11 79.50
C GLN A 7 101.84 63.03 78.04
N LEU A 8 102.43 63.82 77.14
CA LEU A 8 102.12 63.77 75.70
C LEU A 8 102.48 62.41 75.10
N LYS A 9 103.61 61.80 75.49
CA LYS A 9 103.96 60.43 75.06
C LYS A 9 102.96 59.38 75.55
N GLY A 10 102.49 59.49 76.79
CA GLY A 10 101.42 58.62 77.31
C GLY A 10 100.10 58.79 76.56
N GLN A 11 99.74 60.02 76.20
CA GLN A 11 98.57 60.32 75.37
C GLN A 11 98.73 59.75 73.96
N ILE A 12 99.91 59.85 73.34
CA ILE A 12 100.20 59.26 72.03
C ILE A 12 100.03 57.74 72.07
N VAL A 13 100.61 57.03 73.05
CA VAL A 13 100.45 55.57 73.17
C VAL A 13 98.99 55.18 73.40
N THR A 14 98.24 55.97 74.17
CA THR A 14 96.80 55.71 74.39
C THR A 14 96.00 55.92 73.10
N LEU A 15 96.33 56.95 72.32
CA LEU A 15 95.70 57.23 71.02
C LEU A 15 96.09 56.20 69.96
N GLU A 16 97.33 55.70 69.96
CA GLU A 16 97.80 54.63 69.08
C GLU A 16 97.03 53.33 69.37
N HIS A 17 96.88 52.94 70.63
CA HIS A 17 96.09 51.77 70.99
C HIS A 17 94.62 51.91 70.61
N GLN A 18 94.03 53.10 70.81
CA GLN A 18 92.67 53.40 70.34
C GLN A 18 92.55 53.36 68.81
N LEU A 19 93.57 53.82 68.08
CA LEU A 19 93.61 53.75 66.62
C LEU A 19 93.67 52.30 66.14
N ASP A 20 94.49 51.45 66.78
CA ASP A 20 94.59 50.03 66.48
C ASP A 20 93.27 49.30 66.77
N ASP A 21 92.63 49.59 67.90
CA ASP A 21 91.31 49.05 68.27
C ASP A 21 90.22 49.47 67.26
N LEU A 22 90.21 50.75 66.88
CA LEU A 22 89.29 51.27 65.85
C LEU A 22 89.58 50.67 64.48
N THR A 23 90.84 50.46 64.13
CA THR A 23 91.23 49.83 62.87
C THR A 23 90.78 48.36 62.85
N SER A 24 91.01 47.62 63.93
CA SER A 24 90.53 46.24 64.10
C SER A 24 89.00 46.16 64.01
N SER A 25 88.30 47.05 64.72
CA SER A 25 86.84 47.16 64.67
C SER A 25 86.33 47.46 63.26
N ASN A 26 86.97 48.39 62.54
CA ASN A 26 86.62 48.73 61.17
C ASN A 26 86.86 47.54 60.22
N THR A 27 87.96 46.81 60.37
CA THR A 27 88.20 45.60 59.56
C THR A 27 87.17 44.51 59.83
N LEU A 28 86.75 44.31 61.08
CA LEU A 28 85.69 43.36 61.44
C LEU A 28 84.35 43.79 60.83
N LEU A 29 83.97 45.06 60.95
CA LEU A 29 82.76 45.61 60.32
C LEU A 29 82.80 45.45 58.79
N GLN A 30 83.96 45.65 58.18
CA GLN A 30 84.13 45.48 56.73
C GLN A 30 83.98 44.00 56.32
N CYS A 31 84.49 43.06 57.13
CA CYS A 31 84.27 41.62 56.93
C CYS A 31 82.78 41.25 57.07
N GLN A 32 82.13 41.70 58.15
CA GLN A 32 80.69 41.49 58.38
C GLN A 32 79.84 42.08 57.25
N TYR A 33 80.19 43.28 56.75
CA TYR A 33 79.51 43.88 55.61
C TYR A 33 79.67 43.05 54.33
N LYS A 34 80.86 42.52 54.06
CA LYS A 34 81.09 41.63 52.90
C LYS A 34 80.29 40.33 53.00
N GLU A 35 80.23 39.73 54.19
CA GLU A 35 79.41 38.53 54.45
C GLU A 35 77.93 38.82 54.24
N LEU A 36 77.41 39.92 54.82
CA LEU A 36 76.02 40.32 54.67
C LEU A 36 75.67 40.65 53.20
N ALA A 37 76.59 41.28 52.48
CA ALA A 37 76.44 41.55 51.05
C ALA A 37 76.41 40.25 50.21
N ALA A 38 77.21 39.26 50.57
CA ALA A 38 77.21 37.94 49.93
C ALA A 38 75.91 37.19 50.20
N VAL A 39 75.41 37.19 51.45
CA VAL A 39 74.12 36.60 51.82
C VAL A 39 72.97 37.29 51.08
N SER A 40 72.92 38.62 51.07
CA SER A 40 71.91 39.39 50.32
C SER A 40 71.93 39.08 48.82
N LYS A 41 73.12 38.83 48.24
CA LYS A 41 73.23 38.43 46.84
C LYS A 41 72.67 37.02 46.61
N ALA A 42 72.99 36.07 47.49
CA ALA A 42 72.48 34.71 47.41
C ALA A 42 70.94 34.67 47.57
N GLU A 43 70.38 35.41 48.53
CA GLU A 43 68.93 35.54 48.71
C GLU A 43 68.24 36.15 47.48
N ARG A 44 68.86 37.15 46.83
CA ARG A 44 68.33 37.72 45.58
C ARG A 44 68.31 36.71 44.43
N GLU A 45 69.33 35.87 44.30
CA GLU A 45 69.31 34.80 43.29
C GLU A 45 68.26 33.73 43.61
N ASN A 46 68.13 33.32 44.88
CA ASN A 46 67.06 32.40 45.30
C ASN A 46 65.66 32.98 45.02
N LEU A 47 65.45 34.27 45.27
CA LEU A 47 64.18 34.95 44.95
C LEU A 47 63.88 34.96 43.45
N LYS A 48 64.90 35.14 42.59
CA LYS A 48 64.72 35.04 41.14
C LYS A 48 64.37 33.63 40.70
N GLU A 49 65.00 32.62 41.29
CA GLU A 49 64.68 31.22 41.00
C GLU A 49 63.25 30.86 41.41
N ILE A 50 62.83 31.26 42.63
CA ILE A 50 61.45 31.09 43.09
C ILE A 50 60.47 31.83 42.17
N HIS A 51 60.82 33.03 41.69
CA HIS A 51 59.97 33.78 40.77
C HIS A 51 59.80 33.07 39.42
N SER A 52 60.89 32.53 38.87
CA SER A 52 60.86 31.72 37.64
C SER A 52 60.00 30.45 37.83
N GLN A 53 60.15 29.75 38.95
CA GLN A 53 59.31 28.59 39.27
C GLN A 53 57.82 28.97 39.41
N LEU A 54 57.53 30.11 40.03
CA LEU A 54 56.16 30.62 40.15
C LEU A 54 55.55 30.92 38.78
N GLU A 55 56.33 31.52 37.87
CA GLU A 55 55.89 31.83 36.50
C GLU A 55 55.59 30.54 35.71
N ILE A 56 56.45 29.52 35.81
CA ILE A 56 56.22 28.21 35.18
C ILE A 56 54.94 27.56 35.72
N THR A 57 54.79 27.50 37.04
CA THR A 57 53.58 26.89 37.66
C THR A 57 52.31 27.68 37.36
N GLN A 58 52.41 29.00 37.16
CA GLN A 58 51.29 29.82 36.72
C GLN A 58 50.91 29.52 35.26
N ALA A 59 51.89 29.41 34.36
CA ALA A 59 51.63 29.00 32.97
C ALA A 59 51.03 27.58 32.89
N GLU A 60 51.49 26.64 33.71
CA GLU A 60 50.90 25.30 33.81
C GLU A 60 49.45 25.34 34.32
N ARG A 61 49.18 26.16 35.34
CA ARG A 61 47.82 26.37 35.85
C ARG A 61 46.90 26.91 34.76
N ASP A 62 47.35 27.91 34.02
CA ASP A 62 46.54 28.55 32.97
C ASP A 62 46.27 27.57 31.82
N SER A 63 47.28 26.79 31.41
CA SER A 63 47.13 25.70 30.43
C SER A 63 46.14 24.63 30.89
N LEU A 64 46.22 24.22 32.16
CA LEU A 64 45.25 23.28 32.74
C LEU A 64 43.84 23.88 32.80
N ASN A 65 43.71 25.16 33.11
CA ASN A 65 42.42 25.84 33.16
C ASN A 65 41.75 25.90 31.79
N SER A 66 42.50 26.27 30.73
CA SER A 66 41.99 26.21 29.36
C SER A 66 41.57 24.80 28.93
N ARG A 67 42.30 23.77 29.39
CA ARG A 67 41.93 22.38 29.11
C ARG A 67 40.66 21.96 29.85
N VAL A 68 40.46 22.42 31.08
CA VAL A 68 39.22 22.19 31.83
C VAL A 68 38.05 22.88 31.13
N GLU A 69 38.21 24.13 30.71
CA GLU A 69 37.19 24.87 29.96
C GLU A 69 36.77 24.11 28.69
N TYR A 70 37.73 23.66 27.88
CA TYR A 70 37.46 22.82 26.71
C TYR A 70 36.66 21.55 27.04
N PHE A 71 37.04 20.83 28.10
CA PHE A 71 36.31 19.62 28.50
C PHE A 71 34.90 19.93 28.99
N THR A 72 34.71 21.05 29.71
CA THR A 72 33.37 21.46 30.17
C THR A 72 32.47 21.85 28.99
N GLU A 73 32.98 22.54 27.97
CA GLU A 73 32.22 22.86 26.76
C GLU A 73 31.85 21.59 25.99
N ASN A 74 32.79 20.66 25.83
CA ASN A 74 32.52 19.39 25.16
C ASN A 74 31.51 18.53 25.94
N GLU A 75 31.57 18.51 27.27
CA GLU A 75 30.59 17.85 28.12
C GLU A 75 29.19 18.47 27.95
N GLN A 76 29.10 19.80 27.92
CA GLN A 76 27.84 20.50 27.65
C GLN A 76 27.29 20.15 26.27
N GLY A 77 28.12 20.12 25.23
CA GLY A 77 27.72 19.72 23.87
C GLY A 77 27.19 18.29 23.81
N MET A 78 27.87 17.35 24.47
CA MET A 78 27.41 15.97 24.58
C MET A 78 26.09 15.85 25.36
N ASN A 79 25.92 16.60 26.44
CA ASN A 79 24.68 16.61 27.22
C ASN A 79 23.50 17.17 26.42
N GLN A 80 23.72 18.24 25.64
CA GLN A 80 22.71 18.79 24.74
C GLN A 80 22.31 17.76 23.65
N ARG A 81 23.30 17.07 23.07
CA ARG A 81 23.05 16.01 22.09
C ARG A 81 22.28 14.84 22.69
N ASN A 82 22.62 14.41 23.90
CA ASN A 82 21.90 13.35 24.61
C ASN A 82 20.45 13.76 24.88
N ALA A 83 20.22 14.99 25.34
CA ALA A 83 18.86 15.51 25.55
C ALA A 83 18.04 15.59 24.25
N ALA A 84 18.66 15.92 23.12
CA ALA A 84 18.01 15.89 21.82
C ALA A 84 17.63 14.46 21.39
N LEU A 85 18.57 13.50 21.55
CA LEU A 85 18.31 12.09 21.26
C LEU A 85 17.22 11.49 22.16
N GLU A 86 17.18 11.85 23.45
CA GLU A 86 16.12 11.43 24.37
C GLU A 86 14.74 11.91 23.92
N LYS A 87 14.63 13.15 23.43
CA LYS A 87 13.39 13.68 22.86
C LYS A 87 12.98 12.92 21.59
N GLU A 88 13.94 12.61 20.71
CA GLU A 88 13.68 11.84 19.49
C GLU A 88 13.19 10.43 19.82
N VAL A 89 13.82 9.76 20.79
CA VAL A 89 13.37 8.44 21.29
C VAL A 89 11.97 8.52 21.89
N GLN A 90 11.64 9.57 22.65
CA GLN A 90 10.28 9.76 23.18
C GLN A 90 9.24 9.92 22.06
N ILE A 91 9.54 10.71 21.03
CA ILE A 91 8.66 10.89 19.86
C ILE A 91 8.48 9.56 19.14
N LEU A 92 9.56 8.84 18.83
CA LEU A 92 9.48 7.54 18.18
C LEU A 92 8.67 6.54 19.01
N THR A 93 8.85 6.53 20.34
CA THR A 93 8.08 5.67 21.24
C THR A 93 6.59 5.99 21.18
N ALA A 94 6.20 7.26 21.17
CA ALA A 94 4.81 7.68 21.03
C ALA A 94 4.22 7.24 19.68
N THR A 95 4.95 7.45 18.57
CA THR A 95 4.48 7.03 17.24
C THR A 95 4.32 5.52 17.12
N VAL A 96 5.20 4.73 17.75
CA VAL A 96 5.08 3.27 17.79
C VAL A 96 3.82 2.86 18.55
N GLU A 97 3.48 3.55 19.64
CA GLU A 97 2.28 3.25 20.40
C GLU A 97 0.99 3.60 19.63
N ASP A 98 0.97 4.74 18.93
CA ASP A 98 -0.14 5.11 18.04
C ASP A 98 -0.34 4.09 16.90
N LEU A 99 0.77 3.60 16.32
CA LEU A 99 0.73 2.55 15.30
C LEU A 99 0.20 1.22 15.86
N LYS A 100 0.57 0.84 17.09
CA LYS A 100 0.01 -0.36 17.74
C LYS A 100 -1.49 -0.23 17.94
N ILE A 101 -1.97 0.92 18.43
CA ILE A 101 -3.41 1.16 18.61
C ILE A 101 -4.15 1.05 17.27
N SER A 102 -3.58 1.63 16.21
CA SER A 102 -4.14 1.55 14.85
C SER A 102 -4.18 0.11 14.33
N LEU A 103 -3.13 -0.69 14.61
CA LEU A 103 -3.06 -2.10 14.23
C LEU A 103 -4.14 -2.94 14.94
N VAL A 104 -4.31 -2.74 16.25
CA VAL A 104 -5.38 -3.42 17.02
C VAL A 104 -6.76 -3.09 16.44
N ARG A 105 -7.02 -1.82 16.11
CA ARG A 105 -8.30 -1.40 15.50
C ARG A 105 -8.54 -2.10 14.15
N LEU A 106 -7.51 -2.20 13.30
CA LEU A 106 -7.61 -2.90 12.02
C LEU A 106 -7.81 -4.41 12.19
N GLU A 107 -7.23 -5.02 13.23
CA GLU A 107 -7.47 -6.42 13.56
C GLU A 107 -8.92 -6.66 13.99
N ASP A 108 -9.50 -5.76 14.79
CA ASP A 108 -10.91 -5.82 15.19
C ASP A 108 -11.85 -5.65 13.99
N GLU A 109 -11.58 -4.69 13.09
CA GLU A 109 -12.31 -4.50 11.83
C GLU A 109 -12.24 -5.77 10.97
N ARG A 110 -11.06 -6.37 10.80
CA ARG A 110 -10.87 -7.63 10.06
C ARG A 110 -11.70 -8.76 10.68
N ASN A 111 -11.67 -8.90 12.00
CA ASN A 111 -12.39 -9.95 12.71
C ASN A 111 -13.92 -9.77 12.55
N SER A 112 -14.40 -8.53 12.62
CA SER A 112 -15.80 -8.18 12.37
C SER A 112 -16.23 -8.55 10.94
N LEU A 113 -15.47 -8.14 9.93
CA LEU A 113 -15.75 -8.48 8.52
C LEU A 113 -15.69 -10.00 8.26
N THR A 114 -14.81 -10.72 8.95
CA THR A 114 -14.73 -12.17 8.85
C THR A 114 -15.99 -12.83 9.41
N ALA A 115 -16.51 -12.33 10.55
CA ALA A 115 -17.74 -12.82 11.13
C ALA A 115 -18.96 -12.53 10.23
N GLU A 116 -19.03 -11.36 9.61
CA GLU A 116 -20.08 -11.02 8.62
C GLU A 116 -19.99 -11.92 7.38
N LEU A 117 -18.79 -12.19 6.89
CA LEU A 117 -18.57 -13.11 5.76
C LEU A 117 -19.05 -14.53 6.10
N ASP A 118 -18.79 -15.02 7.30
CA ASP A 118 -19.24 -16.35 7.70
C ASP A 118 -20.76 -16.40 7.96
N ALA A 119 -21.36 -15.33 8.48
CA ALA A 119 -22.81 -15.20 8.61
C ALA A 119 -23.51 -15.20 7.24
N THR A 120 -23.00 -14.45 6.27
CA THR A 120 -23.56 -14.39 4.90
C THR A 120 -23.38 -15.71 4.15
N LYS A 121 -22.24 -16.40 4.31
CA LYS A 121 -22.07 -17.78 3.81
C LYS A 121 -23.09 -18.73 4.43
N GLY A 122 -23.34 -18.62 5.74
CA GLY A 122 -24.37 -19.41 6.43
C GLY A 122 -25.76 -19.17 5.85
N GLN A 123 -26.14 -17.90 5.63
CA GLN A 123 -27.42 -17.53 4.99
C GLN A 123 -27.54 -18.08 3.57
N LEU A 124 -26.48 -17.96 2.76
CA LEU A 124 -26.45 -18.52 1.39
C LEU A 124 -26.62 -20.04 1.39
N GLN A 125 -25.98 -20.74 2.34
CA GLN A 125 -26.11 -22.19 2.45
C GLN A 125 -27.53 -22.60 2.86
N MET A 126 -28.16 -21.86 3.77
CA MET A 126 -29.57 -22.08 4.14
C MET A 126 -30.51 -21.85 2.96
N LEU A 127 -30.33 -20.77 2.20
CA LEU A 127 -31.10 -20.50 0.99
C LEU A 127 -30.91 -21.60 -0.07
N ARG A 128 -29.69 -22.09 -0.24
CA ARG A 128 -29.38 -23.18 -1.16
C ARG A 128 -30.12 -24.46 -0.79
N ILE A 129 -30.11 -24.82 0.50
CA ILE A 129 -30.82 -26.01 1.01
C ILE A 129 -32.34 -25.83 0.81
N ALA A 130 -32.89 -24.67 1.18
CA ALA A 130 -34.31 -24.40 1.01
C ALA A 130 -34.76 -24.48 -0.46
N HIS A 131 -33.94 -23.97 -1.39
CA HIS A 131 -34.21 -24.06 -2.81
C HIS A 131 -34.11 -25.51 -3.33
N GLU A 132 -33.13 -26.28 -2.84
CA GLU A 132 -33.01 -27.71 -3.16
C GLU A 132 -34.23 -28.50 -2.66
N ASP A 133 -34.68 -28.25 -1.42
CA ASP A 133 -35.87 -28.88 -0.85
C ASP A 133 -37.14 -28.52 -1.63
N GLN A 134 -37.28 -27.26 -2.04
CA GLN A 134 -38.38 -26.82 -2.90
C GLN A 134 -38.36 -27.55 -4.24
N LEU A 135 -37.18 -27.66 -4.88
CA LEU A 135 -37.02 -28.36 -6.14
C LEU A 135 -37.39 -29.85 -6.00
N GLN A 136 -36.95 -30.51 -4.93
CA GLN A 136 -37.33 -31.90 -4.66
C GLN A 136 -38.82 -32.07 -4.42
N SER A 137 -39.46 -31.12 -3.72
CA SER A 137 -40.91 -31.14 -3.52
C SER A 137 -41.66 -31.02 -4.85
N SER A 138 -41.28 -30.07 -5.70
CA SER A 138 -41.88 -29.90 -7.03
C SER A 138 -41.62 -31.11 -7.95
N LEU A 139 -40.47 -31.76 -7.85
CA LEU A 139 -40.19 -33.00 -8.59
C LEU A 139 -41.10 -34.14 -8.14
N LYS A 140 -41.31 -34.32 -6.83
CA LYS A 140 -42.23 -35.32 -6.30
C LYS A 140 -43.67 -35.05 -6.73
N GLU A 141 -44.12 -33.79 -6.67
CA GLU A 141 -45.43 -33.42 -7.21
C GLU A 141 -45.55 -33.78 -8.70
N ARG A 142 -44.53 -33.46 -9.51
CA ARG A 142 -44.51 -33.82 -10.93
C ARG A 142 -44.61 -35.33 -11.14
N GLU A 143 -43.91 -36.14 -10.35
CA GLU A 143 -44.01 -37.60 -10.41
C GLU A 143 -45.42 -38.09 -10.06
N THR A 144 -46.07 -37.49 -9.05
CA THR A 144 -47.46 -37.84 -8.72
C THR A 144 -48.45 -37.47 -9.83
N PHE A 145 -48.30 -36.30 -10.44
CA PHE A 145 -49.10 -35.91 -11.61
C PHE A 145 -48.87 -36.83 -12.80
N GLN A 146 -47.63 -37.22 -13.05
CA GLN A 146 -47.30 -38.13 -14.15
C GLN A 146 -47.91 -39.52 -13.93
N LYS A 147 -47.93 -40.01 -12.68
CA LYS A 147 -48.61 -41.26 -12.33
C LYS A 147 -50.13 -41.16 -12.54
N ALA A 148 -50.75 -40.08 -12.07
CA ALA A 148 -52.18 -39.84 -12.25
C ALA A 148 -52.58 -39.73 -13.74
N LEU A 149 -51.74 -39.09 -14.56
CA LEU A 149 -51.92 -39.06 -16.02
C LEU A 149 -51.87 -40.47 -16.62
N GLY A 150 -50.91 -41.30 -16.19
CA GLY A 150 -50.84 -42.69 -16.63
C GLY A 150 -52.05 -43.54 -16.21
N ASP A 151 -52.55 -43.35 -14.99
CA ASP A 151 -53.77 -44.01 -14.52
C ASP A 151 -55.01 -43.57 -15.33
N LEU A 152 -55.10 -42.28 -15.66
CA LEU A 152 -56.19 -41.73 -16.50
C LEU A 152 -56.12 -42.25 -17.93
N GLU A 153 -54.92 -42.37 -18.51
CA GLU A 153 -54.71 -42.95 -19.84
C GLU A 153 -55.13 -44.43 -19.87
N CYS A 154 -54.84 -45.19 -18.81
CA CYS A 154 -55.32 -46.56 -18.64
C CYS A 154 -56.86 -46.62 -18.59
N GLN A 155 -57.49 -45.75 -17.79
CA GLN A 155 -58.96 -45.66 -17.71
C GLN A 155 -59.59 -45.29 -19.05
N TYR A 156 -59.01 -44.34 -19.78
CA TYR A 156 -59.47 -43.96 -21.12
C TYR A 156 -59.41 -45.16 -22.08
N ASN A 157 -58.29 -45.89 -22.10
CA ASN A 157 -58.16 -47.08 -22.94
C ASN A 157 -59.17 -48.18 -22.58
N MET A 158 -59.46 -48.37 -21.29
CA MET A 158 -60.53 -49.28 -20.86
C MET A 158 -61.89 -48.84 -21.37
N ALA A 159 -62.24 -47.56 -21.22
CA ALA A 159 -63.52 -47.01 -21.67
C ALA A 159 -63.69 -47.10 -23.20
N VAL A 160 -62.61 -46.90 -23.97
CA VAL A 160 -62.61 -47.08 -25.43
C VAL A 160 -62.91 -48.54 -25.80
N GLU A 161 -62.33 -49.51 -25.08
CA GLU A 161 -62.59 -50.91 -25.38
C GLU A 161 -63.99 -51.36 -24.92
N GLU A 162 -64.49 -50.83 -23.79
CA GLU A 162 -65.89 -50.99 -23.38
C GLU A 162 -66.85 -50.41 -24.42
N GLN A 163 -66.56 -49.22 -24.95
CA GLN A 163 -67.34 -48.61 -26.03
C GLN A 163 -67.37 -49.52 -27.26
N LYS A 164 -66.24 -50.08 -27.66
CA LYS A 164 -66.15 -50.99 -28.81
C LYS A 164 -66.95 -52.29 -28.59
N ILE A 165 -66.95 -52.83 -27.37
CA ILE A 165 -67.80 -53.97 -27.00
C ILE A 165 -69.28 -53.58 -27.10
N ALA A 166 -69.67 -52.43 -26.56
CA ALA A 166 -71.04 -51.92 -26.63
C ALA A 166 -71.49 -51.67 -28.07
N GLU A 167 -70.64 -51.10 -28.92
CA GLU A 167 -70.90 -50.90 -30.35
C GLU A 167 -71.14 -52.24 -31.07
N GLN A 168 -70.34 -53.27 -30.75
CA GLN A 168 -70.54 -54.61 -31.30
C GLN A 168 -71.86 -55.22 -30.83
N GLN A 169 -72.22 -55.07 -29.54
CA GLN A 169 -73.51 -55.53 -29.02
C GLN A 169 -74.69 -54.81 -29.68
N VAL A 170 -74.60 -53.50 -29.91
CA VAL A 170 -75.63 -52.74 -30.64
C VAL A 170 -75.76 -53.24 -32.08
N LYS A 171 -74.64 -53.58 -32.73
CA LYS A 171 -74.64 -54.15 -34.09
C LYS A 171 -75.34 -55.51 -34.13
N ASP A 172 -75.08 -56.39 -33.16
CA ASP A 172 -75.71 -57.70 -33.05
C ASP A 172 -77.21 -57.60 -32.70
N LEU A 173 -77.61 -56.62 -31.88
CA LEU A 173 -79.02 -56.33 -31.61
C LEU A 173 -79.73 -55.82 -32.86
N ARG A 174 -79.10 -54.93 -33.63
CA ARG A 174 -79.65 -54.45 -34.90
C ARG A 174 -79.87 -55.58 -35.91
N SER A 175 -78.97 -56.58 -35.99
CA SER A 175 -79.20 -57.73 -36.87
C SER A 175 -80.39 -58.58 -36.40
N LYS A 176 -80.52 -58.82 -35.09
CA LYS A 176 -81.69 -59.54 -34.54
C LYS A 176 -83.01 -58.79 -34.77
N ASP A 177 -82.98 -57.47 -34.73
CA ASP A 177 -84.16 -56.64 -34.98
C ASP A 177 -84.59 -56.70 -36.46
N VAL A 178 -83.62 -56.80 -37.39
CA VAL A 178 -83.89 -57.08 -38.81
C VAL A 178 -84.51 -58.47 -38.98
N ASP A 179 -84.00 -59.49 -38.29
CA ASP A 179 -84.57 -60.84 -38.35
C ASP A 179 -86.01 -60.88 -37.78
N SER A 180 -86.24 -60.21 -36.64
CA SER A 180 -87.57 -60.10 -36.02
C SER A 180 -88.57 -59.38 -36.91
N ASN A 181 -88.14 -58.30 -37.59
CA ASN A 181 -88.96 -57.61 -38.60
C ASN A 181 -89.27 -58.52 -39.80
N HIS A 182 -88.35 -59.39 -40.21
CA HIS A 182 -88.63 -60.36 -41.28
C HIS A 182 -89.72 -61.36 -40.87
N TYR A 183 -89.67 -61.88 -39.62
CA TYR A 183 -90.71 -62.75 -39.08
C TYR A 183 -92.07 -62.05 -38.94
N LEU A 184 -92.09 -60.77 -38.56
CA LEU A 184 -93.32 -59.96 -38.52
C LEU A 184 -93.93 -59.79 -39.92
N GLU A 185 -93.10 -59.58 -40.94
CA GLU A 185 -93.59 -59.46 -42.33
C GLU A 185 -94.12 -60.80 -42.86
N GLU A 186 -93.50 -61.94 -42.52
CA GLU A 186 -94.07 -63.26 -42.80
C GLU A 186 -95.41 -63.48 -42.10
N HIS A 187 -95.53 -63.09 -40.84
CA HIS A 187 -96.79 -63.20 -40.09
C HIS A 187 -97.89 -62.36 -40.73
N ARG A 188 -97.56 -61.14 -41.16
CA ARG A 188 -98.48 -60.26 -41.89
C ARG A 188 -98.94 -60.87 -43.21
N GLN A 189 -98.04 -61.53 -43.95
CA GLN A 189 -98.39 -62.23 -45.19
C GLN A 189 -99.33 -63.43 -44.94
N LEU A 190 -99.12 -64.17 -43.84
CA LEU A 190 -100.01 -65.26 -43.42
C LEU A 190 -101.39 -64.75 -43.02
N GLU A 191 -101.48 -63.62 -42.32
CA GLU A 191 -102.76 -62.97 -41.97
C GLU A 191 -103.56 -62.58 -43.22
N CYS A 192 -102.91 -62.01 -44.24
CA CYS A 192 -103.56 -61.73 -45.53
C CYS A 192 -104.10 -63.02 -46.18
N LYS A 193 -103.38 -64.14 -46.07
CA LYS A 193 -103.81 -65.44 -46.60
C LYS A 193 -105.04 -66.00 -45.90
N VAL A 194 -105.14 -65.82 -44.59
CA VAL A 194 -106.30 -66.23 -43.80
C VAL A 194 -107.54 -65.42 -44.19
N HIS A 195 -107.37 -64.12 -44.41
CA HIS A 195 -108.47 -63.24 -44.83
C HIS A 195 -109.01 -63.62 -46.23
N GLU A 196 -108.14 -63.98 -47.18
CA GLU A 196 -108.55 -64.49 -48.51
C GLU A 196 -109.42 -65.77 -48.41
N LEU A 197 -109.04 -66.71 -47.53
CA LEU A 197 -109.77 -67.97 -47.33
C LEU A 197 -111.11 -67.79 -46.59
N GLN A 198 -111.24 -66.73 -45.78
CA GLN A 198 -112.50 -66.38 -45.12
C GLN A 198 -113.53 -65.80 -46.09
N GLU A 199 -113.10 -65.01 -47.08
CA GLU A 199 -113.99 -64.50 -48.13
C GLU A 199 -114.49 -65.64 -49.05
N GLU A 200 -113.65 -66.62 -49.37
CA GLU A 200 -114.03 -67.77 -50.21
C GLU A 200 -115.07 -68.69 -49.54
N ASN A 201 -115.02 -68.82 -48.21
CA ASN A 201 -116.02 -69.56 -47.42
C ASN A 201 -117.37 -68.83 -47.32
N SER A 202 -117.38 -67.50 -47.42
CA SER A 202 -118.60 -66.71 -47.43
C SER A 202 -119.37 -66.88 -48.74
N ALA A 203 -118.66 -66.99 -49.86
CA ALA A 203 -119.24 -67.16 -51.20
C ALA A 203 -119.93 -68.52 -51.43
N LEU A 204 -119.52 -69.59 -50.73
CA LEU A 204 -120.14 -70.92 -50.82
C LEU A 204 -121.42 -71.07 -50.01
N ARG A 205 -121.71 -70.14 -49.08
CA ARG A 205 -122.90 -70.19 -48.22
C ARG A 205 -124.15 -69.61 -48.88
N ASP A 206 -123.99 -68.79 -49.93
CA ASP A 206 -125.07 -68.05 -50.60
C ASP A 206 -125.66 -68.74 -51.84
N ALA A 207 -125.25 -69.98 -52.18
CA ALA A 207 -125.69 -70.70 -53.39
C ALA A 207 -126.79 -71.77 -53.18
N GLY A 208 -127.44 -71.84 -52.01
CA GLY A 208 -128.25 -73.00 -51.59
C GLY A 208 -129.75 -72.78 -51.30
N SER A 209 -130.45 -71.82 -51.91
CA SER A 209 -131.85 -71.49 -51.56
C SER A 209 -132.90 -71.85 -52.62
N ALA A 210 -132.99 -73.12 -53.03
CA ALA A 210 -134.12 -73.60 -53.86
C ALA A 210 -134.49 -75.07 -53.64
N HIS A 211 -135.41 -75.35 -52.69
CA HIS A 211 -136.32 -76.52 -52.73
C HIS A 211 -137.53 -76.30 -51.80
N GLY A 212 -138.43 -75.40 -52.22
CA GLY A 212 -139.63 -74.95 -51.51
C GLY A 212 -140.86 -75.86 -51.60
N GLU A 213 -140.75 -77.15 -51.92
CA GLU A 213 -141.93 -78.04 -52.04
C GLU A 213 -141.92 -79.26 -51.10
N ARG A 214 -140.90 -79.40 -50.24
CA ARG A 214 -140.88 -80.41 -49.16
C ARG A 214 -141.45 -79.90 -47.82
N ILE A 215 -141.65 -78.58 -47.69
CA ILE A 215 -141.99 -77.92 -46.40
C ILE A 215 -143.47 -78.10 -46.02
N LYS A 216 -144.38 -78.26 -46.98
CA LYS A 216 -145.81 -78.52 -46.69
C LYS A 216 -146.08 -79.90 -46.06
N SER A 217 -145.09 -80.80 -46.04
CA SER A 217 -145.19 -82.08 -45.31
C SER A 217 -144.56 -82.04 -43.92
N LEU A 218 -143.82 -80.97 -43.58
CA LEU A 218 -143.14 -80.81 -42.28
C LEU A 218 -143.91 -79.89 -41.32
N GLU A 219 -144.92 -79.16 -41.78
CA GLU A 219 -145.82 -78.34 -40.95
C GLU A 219 -146.63 -79.18 -39.93
N LEU A 220 -146.79 -80.50 -40.16
CA LEU A 220 -147.44 -81.40 -39.19
C LEU A 220 -146.47 -82.00 -38.15
N GLN A 221 -145.16 -81.87 -38.35
CA GLN A 221 -144.11 -82.23 -37.37
C GLN A 221 -143.57 -81.00 -36.61
N LEU A 222 -143.99 -79.78 -36.99
CA LEU A 222 -143.55 -78.51 -36.39
C LEU A 222 -144.22 -78.20 -35.04
N VAL A 223 -145.36 -78.83 -34.73
CA VAL A 223 -146.05 -78.63 -33.46
C VAL A 223 -145.32 -79.29 -32.29
N GLU A 224 -144.60 -80.41 -32.52
CA GLU A 224 -143.77 -81.04 -31.48
C GLU A 224 -142.41 -80.35 -31.31
N LYS A 225 -141.81 -79.84 -32.40
CA LYS A 225 -140.55 -79.05 -32.31
C LYS A 225 -140.73 -77.66 -31.72
N SER A 226 -141.92 -77.06 -31.82
CA SER A 226 -142.21 -75.75 -31.21
C SER A 226 -142.13 -75.78 -29.66
N ASN A 227 -142.33 -76.95 -29.04
CA ASN A 227 -142.19 -77.12 -27.58
C ASN A 227 -140.72 -77.35 -27.15
N GLU A 228 -139.84 -77.83 -28.02
CA GLU A 228 -138.39 -77.90 -27.75
C GLU A 228 -137.70 -76.54 -27.93
N ILE A 229 -138.18 -75.70 -28.86
CA ILE A 229 -137.63 -74.34 -29.06
C ILE A 229 -137.87 -73.45 -27.84
N LEU A 230 -139.02 -73.56 -27.15
CA LEU A 230 -139.30 -72.84 -25.90
C LEU A 230 -138.31 -73.19 -24.77
N SER A 231 -137.91 -74.46 -24.66
CA SER A 231 -136.88 -74.95 -23.72
C SER A 231 -135.46 -74.46 -24.06
N HIS A 232 -135.15 -74.29 -25.35
CA HIS A 232 -133.87 -73.76 -25.78
C HIS A 232 -133.77 -72.23 -25.67
N THR A 233 -134.85 -71.47 -25.86
CA THR A 233 -134.89 -70.03 -25.56
C THR A 233 -134.76 -69.71 -24.08
N GLU A 234 -135.29 -70.55 -23.18
CA GLU A 234 -135.09 -70.40 -21.73
C GLU A 234 -133.62 -70.65 -21.31
N LYS A 235 -132.94 -71.60 -21.95
CA LYS A 235 -131.51 -71.87 -21.74
C LYS A 235 -130.61 -70.81 -22.35
N LEU A 236 -131.00 -70.20 -23.48
CA LEU A 236 -130.28 -69.09 -24.09
C LEU A 236 -130.39 -67.82 -23.22
N ALA A 237 -131.57 -67.53 -22.67
CA ALA A 237 -131.77 -66.42 -21.74
C ALA A 237 -131.01 -66.61 -20.42
N GLN A 238 -130.84 -67.85 -19.94
CA GLN A 238 -129.99 -68.15 -18.77
C GLN A 238 -128.50 -68.02 -19.08
N SER A 239 -128.05 -68.36 -20.29
CA SER A 239 -126.66 -68.16 -20.76
C SER A 239 -126.34 -66.69 -20.99
N GLU A 240 -127.27 -65.90 -21.55
CA GLU A 240 -127.12 -64.45 -21.70
C GLU A 240 -127.09 -63.72 -20.35
N SER A 241 -127.90 -64.16 -19.37
CA SER A 241 -127.84 -63.68 -17.98
C SER A 241 -126.49 -63.99 -17.31
N PHE A 242 -125.93 -65.18 -17.55
CA PHE A 242 -124.63 -65.58 -17.02
C PHE A 242 -123.47 -64.79 -17.66
N HIS A 243 -123.46 -64.63 -18.99
CA HIS A 243 -122.44 -63.84 -19.67
C HIS A 243 -122.57 -62.34 -19.41
N ALA A 244 -123.79 -61.80 -19.22
CA ALA A 244 -123.97 -60.42 -18.79
C ALA A 244 -123.38 -60.20 -17.38
N ALA A 245 -123.60 -61.12 -16.44
CA ALA A 245 -122.99 -61.06 -15.11
C ALA A 245 -121.46 -61.19 -15.16
N GLU A 246 -120.91 -62.03 -16.03
CA GLU A 246 -119.47 -62.21 -16.20
C GLU A 246 -118.80 -60.98 -16.83
N VAL A 247 -119.44 -60.34 -17.81
CA VAL A 247 -118.98 -59.07 -18.41
C VAL A 247 -119.04 -57.92 -17.42
N GLU A 248 -120.05 -57.88 -16.55
CA GLU A 248 -120.11 -56.91 -15.44
C GLU A 248 -119.01 -57.13 -14.41
N ASP A 249 -118.64 -58.38 -14.13
CA ASP A 249 -117.53 -58.71 -13.21
C ASP A 249 -116.16 -58.30 -13.80
N PHE A 250 -115.94 -58.55 -15.09
CA PHE A 250 -114.73 -58.06 -15.78
C PHE A 250 -114.67 -56.53 -15.84
N HIS A 251 -115.79 -55.84 -16.06
CA HIS A 251 -115.82 -54.37 -16.01
C HIS A 251 -115.54 -53.84 -14.61
N ARG A 252 -116.03 -54.50 -13.55
CA ARG A 252 -115.74 -54.13 -12.17
C ARG A 252 -114.26 -54.29 -11.85
N ASN A 253 -113.67 -55.43 -12.22
CA ASN A 253 -112.24 -55.70 -12.02
C ASN A 253 -111.34 -54.74 -12.83
N ALA A 254 -111.72 -54.41 -14.06
CA ALA A 254 -110.98 -53.45 -14.88
C ALA A 254 -111.01 -52.04 -14.25
N LYS A 255 -112.17 -51.61 -13.76
CA LYS A 255 -112.34 -50.32 -13.09
C LYS A 255 -111.57 -50.24 -11.77
N GLU A 256 -111.61 -51.30 -10.96
CA GLU A 256 -110.81 -51.38 -9.72
C GLU A 256 -109.29 -51.31 -10.01
N LYS A 257 -108.82 -51.95 -11.09
CA LYS A 257 -107.43 -51.85 -11.52
C LYS A 257 -107.05 -50.46 -12.00
N GLU A 258 -107.93 -49.80 -12.75
CA GLU A 258 -107.73 -48.42 -13.20
C GLU A 258 -107.66 -47.46 -12.02
N GLU A 259 -108.56 -47.58 -11.05
CA GLU A 259 -108.54 -46.80 -9.81
C GLU A 259 -107.26 -47.06 -8.99
N GLN A 260 -106.77 -48.32 -8.96
CA GLN A 260 -105.51 -48.68 -8.32
C GLN A 260 -104.29 -48.02 -8.99
N TYR A 261 -104.21 -48.03 -10.32
CA TYR A 261 -103.11 -47.37 -11.05
C TYR A 261 -103.16 -45.85 -10.93
N MET A 262 -104.36 -45.26 -10.95
CA MET A 262 -104.53 -43.83 -10.73
C MET A 262 -104.08 -43.42 -9.32
N SER A 263 -104.39 -44.22 -8.30
CA SER A 263 -103.90 -43.99 -6.94
C SER A 263 -102.38 -44.09 -6.85
N GLN A 264 -101.74 -45.06 -7.53
CA GLN A 264 -100.28 -45.19 -7.56
C GLN A 264 -99.58 -44.04 -8.30
N ILE A 265 -100.17 -43.55 -9.39
CA ILE A 265 -99.64 -42.38 -10.12
C ILE A 265 -99.72 -41.14 -9.23
N GLU A 266 -100.80 -40.97 -8.48
CA GLU A 266 -100.99 -39.82 -7.60
C GLU A 266 -100.00 -39.83 -6.43
N THR A 267 -99.73 -41.00 -5.82
CA THR A 267 -98.70 -41.12 -4.78
C THR A 267 -97.31 -40.82 -5.32
N LEU A 268 -96.95 -41.36 -6.49
CA LEU A 268 -95.65 -41.07 -7.11
C LEU A 268 -95.47 -39.60 -7.48
N LYS A 269 -96.54 -38.91 -7.92
CA LYS A 269 -96.50 -37.46 -8.16
C LYS A 269 -96.26 -36.69 -6.86
N GLN A 270 -96.89 -37.09 -5.77
CA GLN A 270 -96.71 -36.46 -4.46
C GLN A 270 -95.28 -36.67 -3.93
N ASP A 271 -94.73 -37.87 -4.09
CA ASP A 271 -93.35 -38.20 -3.70
C ASP A 271 -92.32 -37.41 -4.52
N LEU A 272 -92.52 -37.28 -5.84
CA LEU A 272 -91.67 -36.44 -6.68
C LEU A 272 -91.74 -34.98 -6.25
N LYS A 273 -92.94 -34.45 -5.99
CA LYS A 273 -93.11 -33.07 -5.55
C LYS A 273 -92.35 -32.78 -4.25
N THR A 274 -92.53 -33.63 -3.23
CA THR A 274 -91.82 -33.48 -1.94
C THR A 274 -90.30 -33.61 -2.10
N ARG A 275 -89.81 -34.51 -2.95
CA ARG A 275 -88.37 -34.66 -3.20
C ARG A 275 -87.77 -33.46 -3.93
N THR A 276 -88.54 -32.84 -4.81
CA THR A 276 -88.12 -31.63 -5.53
C THR A 276 -88.02 -30.45 -4.56
N GLU A 277 -89.03 -30.26 -3.69
CA GLU A 277 -89.04 -29.23 -2.65
C GLU A 277 -87.86 -29.42 -1.65
N GLN A 278 -87.53 -30.65 -1.28
CA GLN A 278 -86.36 -30.94 -0.42
C GLN A 278 -85.01 -30.62 -1.09
N LEU A 279 -84.90 -30.83 -2.40
CA LEU A 279 -83.69 -30.50 -3.16
C LEU A 279 -83.51 -28.98 -3.26
N ASP A 280 -84.59 -28.25 -3.50
CA ASP A 280 -84.58 -26.79 -3.56
C ASP A 280 -84.19 -26.19 -2.19
N GLU A 281 -84.74 -26.69 -1.09
CA GLU A 281 -84.32 -26.28 0.26
C GLU A 281 -82.85 -26.58 0.55
N SER A 282 -82.35 -27.77 0.17
CA SER A 282 -80.94 -28.12 0.34
C SER A 282 -80.00 -27.25 -0.51
N LEU A 283 -80.45 -26.81 -1.70
CA LEU A 283 -79.67 -25.95 -2.58
C LEU A 283 -79.52 -24.55 -1.99
N ILE A 284 -80.62 -23.99 -1.47
CA ILE A 284 -80.62 -22.68 -0.78
C ILE A 284 -79.67 -22.70 0.43
N VAL A 285 -79.74 -23.75 1.26
CA VAL A 285 -78.84 -23.88 2.42
C VAL A 285 -77.37 -24.05 2.00
N ALA A 286 -77.10 -24.70 0.87
CA ALA A 286 -75.74 -24.83 0.35
C ALA A 286 -75.20 -23.49 -0.19
N GLU A 287 -76.03 -22.71 -0.90
CA GLU A 287 -75.68 -21.37 -1.37
C GLU A 287 -75.42 -20.40 -0.22
N GLU A 288 -76.28 -20.38 0.81
CA GLU A 288 -76.09 -19.52 1.99
C GLU A 288 -74.80 -19.86 2.75
N ARG A 289 -74.46 -21.15 2.85
CA ARG A 289 -73.20 -21.59 3.46
C ARG A 289 -71.99 -21.17 2.63
N ALA A 290 -72.07 -21.26 1.30
CA ALA A 290 -71.01 -20.81 0.41
C ALA A 290 -70.83 -19.27 0.46
N SER A 291 -71.92 -18.51 0.53
CA SER A 291 -71.86 -17.05 0.69
C SER A 291 -71.28 -16.65 2.05
N LEU A 292 -71.63 -17.37 3.11
CA LEU A 292 -71.07 -17.11 4.44
C LEU A 292 -69.57 -17.42 4.48
N ALA A 293 -69.16 -18.54 3.90
CA ALA A 293 -67.75 -18.95 3.86
C ALA A 293 -66.88 -17.98 3.05
N THR A 294 -67.40 -17.45 1.93
CA THR A 294 -66.69 -16.44 1.12
C THR A 294 -66.53 -15.12 1.85
N VAL A 295 -67.57 -14.64 2.54
CA VAL A 295 -67.49 -13.42 3.37
C VAL A 295 -66.48 -13.59 4.51
N GLN A 296 -66.51 -14.73 5.21
CA GLN A 296 -65.55 -15.02 6.28
C GLN A 296 -64.10 -15.07 5.77
N LEU A 297 -63.86 -15.70 4.63
CA LEU A 297 -62.53 -15.76 4.03
C LEU A 297 -62.03 -14.37 3.63
N GLN A 298 -62.91 -13.54 3.08
CA GLN A 298 -62.58 -12.16 2.69
C GLN A 298 -62.26 -11.28 3.89
N GLU A 299 -62.98 -11.45 5.00
CA GLU A 299 -62.73 -10.73 6.25
C GLU A 299 -61.38 -11.14 6.89
N VAL A 300 -61.04 -12.44 6.87
CA VAL A 300 -59.74 -12.95 7.33
C VAL A 300 -58.60 -12.42 6.46
N LEU A 301 -58.76 -12.39 5.14
CA LEU A 301 -57.76 -11.85 4.22
C LEU A 301 -57.54 -10.35 4.42
N GLN A 302 -58.61 -9.56 4.61
CA GLN A 302 -58.50 -8.14 4.89
C GLN A 302 -57.79 -7.87 6.22
N LYS A 303 -58.09 -8.65 7.26
CA LYS A 303 -57.43 -8.53 8.56
C LYS A 303 -55.95 -8.88 8.48
N ALA A 304 -55.59 -9.95 7.77
CA ALA A 304 -54.20 -10.35 7.56
C ALA A 304 -53.42 -9.30 6.73
N ALA A 305 -54.06 -8.69 5.73
CA ALA A 305 -53.46 -7.60 4.94
C ALA A 305 -53.18 -6.36 5.80
N ALA A 306 -54.15 -5.93 6.62
CA ALA A 306 -54.00 -4.80 7.52
C ALA A 306 -52.91 -5.04 8.59
N GLU A 307 -52.83 -6.25 9.15
CA GLU A 307 -51.76 -6.61 10.09
C GLU A 307 -50.37 -6.60 9.43
N ASN A 308 -50.25 -7.06 8.19
CA ASN A 308 -48.98 -7.02 7.46
C ASN A 308 -48.58 -5.59 7.09
N GLU A 309 -49.54 -4.75 6.68
CA GLU A 309 -49.29 -3.34 6.37
C GLU A 309 -48.87 -2.56 7.62
N ALA A 310 -49.49 -2.82 8.77
CA ALA A 310 -49.10 -2.25 10.05
C ALA A 310 -47.68 -2.68 10.47
N LYS A 311 -47.32 -3.96 10.30
CA LYS A 311 -45.96 -4.45 10.56
C LYS A 311 -44.93 -3.79 9.65
N LEU A 312 -45.22 -3.69 8.35
CA LEU A 312 -44.37 -3.01 7.37
C LEU A 312 -44.17 -1.52 7.70
N ALA A 313 -45.22 -0.83 8.14
CA ALA A 313 -45.13 0.56 8.54
C ALA A 313 -44.23 0.73 9.79
N LEU A 314 -44.32 -0.19 10.75
CA LEU A 314 -43.48 -0.20 11.95
C LEU A 314 -42.01 -0.45 11.60
N THR A 315 -41.71 -1.46 10.78
CA THR A 315 -40.34 -1.73 10.34
C THR A 315 -39.75 -0.60 9.50
N ASN A 316 -40.54 0.02 8.63
CA ASN A 316 -40.08 1.16 7.84
C ASN A 316 -39.78 2.37 8.71
N LYS A 317 -40.57 2.59 9.78
CA LYS A 317 -40.31 3.64 10.75
C LYS A 317 -39.03 3.37 11.53
N GLU A 318 -38.84 2.15 12.03
CA GLU A 318 -37.61 1.76 12.74
C GLU A 318 -36.36 1.89 11.85
N LEU A 319 -36.44 1.49 10.58
CA LEU A 319 -35.37 1.68 9.61
C LEU A 319 -35.10 3.16 9.34
N SER A 320 -36.14 3.97 9.19
CA SER A 320 -36.01 5.42 9.01
C SER A 320 -35.34 6.10 10.21
N ASP A 321 -35.73 5.72 11.43
CA ASP A 321 -35.14 6.24 12.66
C ASP A 321 -33.65 5.81 12.76
N LYS A 322 -33.32 4.58 12.37
CA LYS A 322 -31.94 4.08 12.35
C LYS A 322 -31.08 4.79 11.32
N VAL A 323 -31.61 5.08 10.13
CA VAL A 323 -30.92 5.86 9.09
C VAL A 323 -30.62 7.27 9.61
N SER A 324 -31.61 7.94 10.21
CA SER A 324 -31.43 9.27 10.82
C SER A 324 -30.35 9.27 11.91
N GLU A 325 -30.32 8.24 12.77
CA GLU A 325 -29.30 8.07 13.81
C GLU A 325 -27.89 7.89 13.23
N LEU A 326 -27.75 7.06 12.19
CA LEU A 326 -26.48 6.83 11.51
C LEU A 326 -25.99 8.07 10.74
N GLU A 327 -26.89 8.82 10.12
CA GLU A 327 -26.58 10.09 9.46
C GLU A 327 -26.07 11.14 10.46
N ALA A 328 -26.70 11.23 11.64
CA ALA A 328 -26.26 12.12 12.71
C ALA A 328 -24.87 11.74 13.25
N GLU A 329 -24.61 10.45 13.47
CA GLU A 329 -23.31 9.96 13.94
C GLU A 329 -22.22 10.17 12.88
N LEU A 330 -22.51 9.92 11.60
CA LEU A 330 -21.57 10.20 10.51
C LEU A 330 -21.25 11.71 10.42
N SER A 331 -22.26 12.57 10.57
CA SER A 331 -22.05 14.03 10.59
C SER A 331 -21.19 14.47 11.77
N LYS A 332 -21.33 13.83 12.94
CA LYS A 332 -20.52 14.11 14.13
C LYS A 332 -19.06 13.68 13.92
N GLN A 333 -18.83 12.47 13.41
CA GLN A 333 -17.47 11.98 13.12
C GLN A 333 -16.77 12.84 12.06
N MET A 334 -17.50 13.31 11.05
CA MET A 334 -16.97 14.24 10.04
C MET A 334 -16.56 15.59 10.65
N ALA A 335 -17.32 16.10 11.63
CA ALA A 335 -16.98 17.33 12.33
C ALA A 335 -15.72 17.16 13.21
N GLU A 336 -15.64 16.07 13.97
CA GLU A 336 -14.47 15.75 14.82
C GLU A 336 -13.20 15.53 13.97
N ALA A 337 -13.32 14.84 12.84
CA ALA A 337 -12.21 14.66 11.90
C ALA A 337 -11.73 16.02 11.33
N LYS A 338 -12.66 16.91 11.00
CA LYS A 338 -12.34 18.25 10.48
C LYS A 338 -11.63 19.11 11.52
N GLU A 339 -12.06 19.08 12.77
CA GLU A 339 -11.41 19.79 13.88
C GLU A 339 -9.99 19.26 14.11
N LYS A 340 -9.81 17.93 14.08
CA LYS A 340 -8.50 17.31 14.24
C LYS A 340 -7.53 17.64 13.10
N ILE A 341 -8.03 17.74 11.87
CA ILE A 341 -7.24 18.22 10.72
C ILE A 341 -6.79 19.66 10.95
N GLN A 342 -7.70 20.56 11.37
CA GLN A 342 -7.36 21.96 11.62
C GLN A 342 -6.31 22.12 12.73
N GLU A 343 -6.40 21.30 13.79
CA GLU A 343 -5.42 21.32 14.86
C GLU A 343 -4.03 20.83 14.40
N LEU A 344 -3.98 19.79 13.56
CA LEU A 344 -2.72 19.32 12.96
C LEU A 344 -2.12 20.36 12.01
N GLU A 345 -2.94 21.03 11.20
CA GLU A 345 -2.50 22.13 10.33
C GLU A 345 -1.90 23.30 11.14
N ARG A 346 -2.54 23.66 12.26
CA ARG A 346 -2.02 24.70 13.17
C ARG A 346 -0.68 24.30 13.80
N CYS A 347 -0.59 23.06 14.29
CA CYS A 347 0.64 22.54 14.89
C CYS A 347 1.80 22.48 13.88
N LEU A 348 1.52 22.08 12.63
CA LEU A 348 2.51 22.11 11.55
C LEU A 348 2.97 23.54 11.23
N ALA A 349 2.05 24.50 11.16
CA ALA A 349 2.40 25.91 10.93
C ALA A 349 3.32 26.47 12.03
N GLU A 350 3.02 26.17 13.31
CA GLU A 350 3.84 26.59 14.44
C GLU A 350 5.25 25.96 14.41
N LYS A 351 5.33 24.68 14.02
CA LYS A 351 6.62 23.99 13.85
C LYS A 351 7.44 24.56 12.70
N ASP A 352 6.80 24.88 11.58
CA ASP A 352 7.45 25.53 10.44
C ASP A 352 8.01 26.91 10.82
N ASP A 353 7.25 27.71 11.57
CA ASP A 353 7.70 29.02 12.05
C ASP A 353 8.86 28.89 13.05
N SER A 354 8.81 27.91 13.96
CA SER A 354 9.92 27.59 14.87
C SER A 354 11.19 27.24 14.09
N LEU A 355 11.11 26.30 13.15
CA LEU A 355 12.26 25.89 12.33
C LEU A 355 12.80 27.06 11.50
N ARG A 356 11.93 27.88 10.90
CA ARG A 356 12.35 29.10 10.18
C ARG A 356 13.09 30.08 11.09
N SER A 357 12.68 30.18 12.36
CA SER A 357 13.36 31.04 13.33
C SER A 357 14.73 30.49 13.73
N GLU A 358 14.85 29.19 13.92
CA GLU A 358 16.12 28.51 14.22
C GLU A 358 17.11 28.62 13.06
N VAL A 359 16.66 28.38 11.82
CA VAL A 359 17.50 28.56 10.62
C VAL A 359 17.98 30.00 10.50
N LYS A 360 17.12 31.00 10.78
CA LYS A 360 17.52 32.41 10.80
C LYS A 360 18.56 32.69 11.89
N GLN A 361 18.42 32.09 13.07
CA GLN A 361 19.37 32.27 14.15
C GLN A 361 20.74 31.67 13.79
N VAL A 362 20.76 30.46 13.24
CA VAL A 362 21.99 29.80 12.77
C VAL A 362 22.66 30.60 11.65
N ALA A 363 21.88 31.12 10.69
CA ALA A 363 22.40 31.97 9.62
C ALA A 363 23.04 33.26 10.17
N ARG A 364 22.42 33.88 11.18
CA ARG A 364 22.99 35.07 11.85
C ARG A 364 24.27 34.73 12.61
N SER A 365 24.29 33.65 13.40
CA SER A 365 25.50 33.28 14.14
C SER A 365 26.66 32.92 13.21
N PHE A 366 26.38 32.24 12.10
CA PHE A 366 27.40 31.91 11.10
C PHE A 366 27.91 33.18 10.40
N SER A 367 27.02 34.12 10.05
CA SER A 367 27.42 35.39 9.46
C SER A 367 28.29 36.21 10.42
N SER A 368 27.92 36.30 11.70
CA SER A 368 28.74 36.99 12.71
C SER A 368 30.08 36.31 12.97
N GLN A 369 30.16 34.97 12.90
CA GLN A 369 31.44 34.25 12.99
C GLN A 369 32.33 34.55 11.79
N LEU A 370 31.78 34.59 10.57
CA LEU A 370 32.53 34.98 9.38
C LEU A 370 33.04 36.42 9.47
N GLU A 371 32.20 37.37 9.88
CA GLU A 371 32.61 38.77 10.08
C GLU A 371 33.72 38.90 11.14
N ALA A 372 33.62 38.16 12.25
CA ALA A 372 34.65 38.16 13.29
C ALA A 372 35.99 37.58 12.78
N GLN A 373 35.94 36.49 12.00
CA GLN A 373 37.14 35.87 11.43
C GLN A 373 37.77 36.75 10.34
N GLU A 374 36.97 37.42 9.52
CA GLU A 374 37.45 38.39 8.52
C GLU A 374 38.15 39.56 9.22
N ALA A 375 37.56 40.11 10.28
CA ALA A 375 38.18 41.16 11.09
C ALA A 375 39.50 40.71 11.77
N GLU A 376 39.58 39.47 12.25
CA GLU A 376 40.81 38.92 12.82
C GLU A 376 41.91 38.78 11.76
N HIS A 377 41.56 38.30 10.56
CA HIS A 377 42.49 38.21 9.45
C HIS A 377 42.98 39.58 8.99
N ASP A 378 42.09 40.57 8.90
CA ASP A 378 42.45 41.94 8.55
C ASP A 378 43.38 42.56 9.60
N GLN A 379 43.10 42.36 10.90
CA GLN A 379 43.99 42.83 11.97
C GLN A 379 45.36 42.15 11.92
N SER A 380 45.39 40.83 11.74
CA SER A 380 46.64 40.07 11.62
C SER A 380 47.46 40.51 10.39
N MET A 381 46.79 40.78 9.28
CA MET A 381 47.43 41.32 8.07
C MET A 381 47.96 42.73 8.29
N SER A 382 47.20 43.61 8.97
CA SER A 382 47.64 44.95 9.35
C SER A 382 48.88 44.89 10.25
N ASP A 383 48.87 44.05 11.29
CA ASP A 383 50.01 43.87 12.20
C ASP A 383 51.25 43.34 11.47
N ALA A 384 51.06 42.46 10.48
CA ALA A 384 52.16 41.96 9.65
C ALA A 384 52.74 43.06 8.75
N ILE A 385 51.88 43.89 8.14
CA ILE A 385 52.30 45.06 7.35
C ILE A 385 53.07 46.05 8.23
N ASP A 386 52.58 46.37 9.42
CA ASP A 386 53.25 47.28 10.35
C ASP A 386 54.63 46.76 10.75
N LYS A 387 54.77 45.45 11.01
CA LYS A 387 56.08 44.82 11.31
C LYS A 387 57.02 44.91 10.12
N VAL A 388 56.55 44.68 8.90
CA VAL A 388 57.36 44.81 7.68
C VAL A 388 57.83 46.25 7.52
N GLN A 389 56.93 47.23 7.67
CA GLN A 389 57.28 48.65 7.59
C GLN A 389 58.29 49.06 8.69
N GLN A 390 58.17 48.53 9.90
CA GLN A 390 59.17 48.74 10.96
C GLN A 390 60.55 48.16 10.62
N ILE A 391 60.59 46.99 9.97
CA ILE A 391 61.86 46.39 9.53
C ILE A 391 62.45 47.21 8.38
N GLU A 392 61.63 47.60 7.39
CA GLU A 392 62.05 48.43 6.26
C GLU A 392 62.62 49.78 6.71
N THR A 393 61.96 50.44 7.67
CA THR A 393 62.43 51.72 8.23
C THR A 393 63.74 51.55 9.00
N LYS A 394 63.88 50.49 9.82
CA LYS A 394 65.14 50.17 10.52
C LYS A 394 66.28 49.92 9.53
N LEU A 395 66.04 49.08 8.51
CA LEU A 395 67.03 48.77 7.48
C LEU A 395 67.41 50.02 6.68
N SER A 396 66.44 50.89 6.37
CA SER A 396 66.69 52.16 5.67
C SER A 396 67.53 53.13 6.50
N ILE A 397 67.34 53.17 7.82
CA ILE A 397 68.16 53.96 8.74
C ILE A 397 69.58 53.38 8.83
N GLU A 398 69.72 52.07 8.87
CA GLU A 398 71.03 51.38 8.92
C GLU A 398 71.83 51.65 7.64
N HIS A 399 71.24 51.41 6.46
CA HIS A 399 71.87 51.75 5.19
C HIS A 399 72.25 53.23 5.10
N ARG A 400 71.40 54.15 5.59
CA ARG A 400 71.74 55.58 5.61
C ARG A 400 72.95 55.87 6.48
N ARG A 401 73.03 55.29 7.68
CA ARG A 401 74.19 55.44 8.57
C ARG A 401 75.46 54.86 7.97
N GLU A 402 75.36 53.72 7.29
CA GLU A 402 76.50 53.12 6.58
C GLU A 402 77.00 54.03 5.45
N VAL A 403 76.08 54.60 4.66
CA VAL A 403 76.43 55.59 3.63
C VAL A 403 77.07 56.83 4.25
N GLU A 404 76.49 57.42 5.30
CA GLU A 404 77.05 58.58 6.01
C GLU A 404 78.45 58.28 6.58
N ALA A 405 78.67 57.07 7.12
CA ALA A 405 79.98 56.65 7.62
C ALA A 405 81.02 56.50 6.50
N LEU A 406 80.63 55.93 5.36
CA LEU A 406 81.49 55.81 4.17
C LEU A 406 81.80 57.18 3.56
N GLU A 407 80.83 58.08 3.50
CA GLU A 407 81.02 59.47 3.07
C GLU A 407 82.00 60.22 3.98
N GLN A 408 81.91 60.01 5.31
CA GLN A 408 82.85 60.57 6.26
C GLN A 408 84.26 59.99 6.07
N GLU A 409 84.40 58.67 5.95
CA GLU A 409 85.70 58.05 5.72
C GLU A 409 86.31 58.56 4.41
N LEU A 410 85.52 58.66 3.34
CA LEU A 410 85.97 59.22 2.07
C LEU A 410 86.46 60.66 2.24
N ALA A 411 85.72 61.51 2.96
CA ALA A 411 86.12 62.89 3.24
C ALA A 411 87.43 62.95 4.05
N GLU A 412 87.61 62.09 5.05
CA GLU A 412 88.85 61.98 5.82
C GLU A 412 90.04 61.55 4.94
N LYS A 413 89.84 60.60 4.01
CA LYS A 413 90.87 60.18 3.05
C LYS A 413 91.20 61.28 2.05
N VAL A 414 90.21 62.03 1.56
CA VAL A 414 90.41 63.18 0.67
C VAL A 414 91.22 64.26 1.39
N ASN A 415 90.85 64.64 2.61
CA ASN A 415 91.62 65.60 3.40
C ASN A 415 93.06 65.15 3.63
N ALA A 416 93.28 63.87 3.99
CA ALA A 416 94.63 63.33 4.16
C ALA A 416 95.43 63.35 2.85
N LEU A 417 94.79 63.07 1.72
CA LEU A 417 95.41 63.19 0.39
C LEU A 417 95.75 64.64 0.05
N GLU A 418 94.88 65.60 0.38
CA GLU A 418 95.13 67.03 0.22
C GLU A 418 96.32 67.48 1.07
N GLU A 419 96.41 67.10 2.35
CA GLU A 419 97.54 67.40 3.23
C GLU A 419 98.87 66.84 2.68
N VAL A 420 98.86 65.59 2.20
CA VAL A 420 100.03 64.96 1.57
C VAL A 420 100.41 65.68 0.27
N HIS A 421 99.42 66.04 -0.54
CA HIS A 421 99.62 66.81 -1.77
C HIS A 421 100.25 68.17 -1.47
N GLU A 422 99.73 68.92 -0.49
CA GLU A 422 100.29 70.19 -0.03
C GLU A 422 101.73 70.04 0.47
N HIS A 423 102.03 68.99 1.25
CA HIS A 423 103.38 68.70 1.74
C HIS A 423 104.37 68.46 0.58
N TYR A 424 104.02 67.59 -0.38
CA TYR A 424 104.89 67.34 -1.54
C TYR A 424 105.04 68.57 -2.42
N GLN A 425 103.97 69.34 -2.62
CA GLN A 425 104.03 70.59 -3.36
C GLN A 425 104.96 71.61 -2.67
N GLY A 426 104.91 71.70 -1.33
CA GLY A 426 105.83 72.51 -0.53
C GLY A 426 107.30 72.07 -0.65
N LEU A 427 107.54 70.76 -0.66
CA LEU A 427 108.89 70.18 -0.87
C LEU A 427 109.43 70.51 -2.26
N LEU A 428 108.60 70.37 -3.30
CA LEU A 428 108.94 70.74 -4.67
C LEU A 428 109.26 72.23 -4.79
N LYS A 429 108.48 73.11 -4.14
CA LYS A 429 108.77 74.55 -4.11
C LYS A 429 110.12 74.84 -3.44
N LYS A 430 110.42 74.22 -2.29
CA LYS A 430 111.72 74.35 -1.62
C LYS A 430 112.87 73.84 -2.49
N ASN A 431 112.73 72.65 -3.09
CA ASN A 431 113.76 72.07 -3.96
C ASN A 431 113.96 72.93 -5.23
N ASN A 432 112.88 73.43 -5.85
CA ASN A 432 112.99 74.38 -6.96
C ASN A 432 113.69 75.67 -6.55
N GLU A 433 113.43 76.18 -5.35
CA GLU A 433 114.09 77.36 -4.80
C GLU A 433 115.58 77.09 -4.48
N GLU A 434 115.91 75.91 -3.95
CA GLU A 434 117.28 75.43 -3.76
C GLU A 434 118.02 75.27 -5.09
N LEU A 435 117.40 74.66 -6.10
CA LEU A 435 117.93 74.58 -7.46
C LEU A 435 118.11 75.98 -8.08
N ARG A 436 117.19 76.91 -7.81
CA ARG A 436 117.30 78.31 -8.23
C ARG A 436 118.49 79.00 -7.56
N LEU A 437 118.71 78.77 -6.27
CA LEU A 437 119.87 79.28 -5.53
C LEU A 437 121.18 78.66 -6.00
N LEU A 438 121.24 77.35 -6.20
CA LEU A 438 122.37 76.63 -6.79
C LEU A 438 122.68 77.12 -8.21
N ARG A 439 121.64 77.40 -9.02
CA ARG A 439 121.80 78.02 -10.35
C ARG A 439 122.36 79.43 -10.26
N LYS A 440 122.04 80.18 -9.19
CA LYS A 440 122.55 81.53 -8.92
C LYS A 440 124.00 81.52 -8.41
N GLU A 441 124.39 80.47 -7.67
CA GLU A 441 125.74 80.29 -7.12
C GLU A 441 126.74 79.75 -8.15
N LYS A 442 126.29 78.97 -9.14
CA LYS A 442 127.17 78.38 -10.18
C LYS A 442 127.47 79.25 -11.41
N GLY A 443 127.06 80.52 -11.43
CA GLY A 443 127.53 81.51 -12.42
C GLY A 443 127.63 81.00 -13.86
N GLN A 444 126.52 80.60 -14.46
CA GLN A 444 126.47 80.17 -15.85
C GLN A 444 125.30 80.84 -16.60
N PRO A 445 125.55 81.56 -17.71
CA PRO A 445 124.51 82.18 -18.52
C PRO A 445 124.08 81.23 -19.65
N THR A 446 122.78 81.07 -19.85
CA THR A 446 122.21 80.78 -21.18
C THR A 446 120.72 81.08 -21.24
N GLU A 447 120.36 81.59 -22.41
CA GLU A 447 119.07 81.99 -22.99
C GLU A 447 117.98 80.88 -23.02
N PRO A 448 116.73 81.21 -23.46
CA PRO A 448 115.52 80.53 -23.04
C PRO A 448 115.32 79.19 -23.75
N ALA A 449 114.88 78.19 -23.00
CA ALA A 449 114.37 76.94 -23.55
C ALA A 449 112.84 76.99 -23.53
N GLU A 450 112.27 77.38 -24.67
CA GLU A 450 110.99 76.83 -25.12
C GLU A 450 111.14 75.31 -25.34
N HIS A 451 110.02 74.60 -25.17
CA HIS A 451 109.74 73.20 -25.51
C HIS A 451 110.01 72.09 -24.48
N GLY A 452 108.95 71.28 -24.33
CA GLY A 452 108.82 70.11 -23.46
C GLY A 452 107.52 70.24 -22.66
N GLY A 453 106.33 70.19 -23.25
CA GLY A 453 105.87 68.97 -23.92
C GLY A 453 105.53 67.92 -22.85
N TRP A 454 104.43 68.13 -22.12
CA TRP A 454 103.83 67.15 -21.19
C TRP A 454 102.30 67.14 -21.30
N ASP A 455 101.73 67.66 -22.40
CA ASP A 455 100.28 67.70 -22.64
C ASP A 455 99.76 66.52 -23.50
N ASP A 456 100.61 65.58 -23.94
CA ASP A 456 100.23 64.55 -24.92
C ASP A 456 100.74 63.14 -24.59
N GLU A 457 100.64 62.69 -23.32
CA GLU A 457 100.77 61.25 -23.03
C GLU A 457 100.14 60.84 -21.68
N TRP A 458 98.91 61.28 -21.41
CA TRP A 458 98.01 60.42 -20.66
C TRP A 458 97.31 59.52 -21.67
N PRO A 459 97.30 58.19 -21.50
CA PRO A 459 96.37 57.36 -22.24
C PRO A 459 94.99 57.97 -22.03
N LYS A 460 94.35 58.42 -23.12
CA LYS A 460 92.90 58.45 -23.16
C LYS A 460 92.49 57.02 -22.90
N ILE A 461 92.22 56.70 -21.64
CA ILE A 461 91.40 55.56 -21.30
C ILE A 461 90.08 55.92 -21.96
N ASP A 462 89.81 55.26 -23.09
CA ASP A 462 88.50 55.30 -23.71
C ASP A 462 87.50 54.97 -22.60
N GLU A 463 86.54 55.87 -22.37
CA GLU A 463 85.39 55.63 -21.47
C GLU A 463 84.50 54.45 -21.94
N ASP A 464 84.93 53.74 -22.99
CA ASP A 464 84.28 52.57 -23.56
C ASP A 464 84.94 51.23 -23.20
N GLU A 465 86.02 51.21 -22.40
CA GLU A 465 86.63 49.95 -21.89
C GLU A 465 86.18 49.55 -20.48
N TRP A 466 85.39 50.39 -19.80
CA TRP A 466 84.64 50.00 -18.58
C TRP A 466 83.17 49.65 -18.85
N SER A 467 82.71 49.76 -20.11
CA SER A 467 81.33 49.52 -20.53
C SER A 467 81.15 48.28 -21.43
N GLY A 468 82.14 47.36 -21.47
CA GLY A 468 82.09 46.24 -22.40
C GLY A 468 82.99 45.03 -22.12
N SER A 469 82.86 44.38 -20.96
CA SER A 469 83.02 42.91 -20.86
C SER A 469 82.58 42.37 -19.49
N SER A 470 81.28 42.29 -19.27
CA SER A 470 80.68 41.17 -18.54
C SER A 470 79.37 40.76 -19.21
N SER A 471 79.46 40.52 -20.52
CA SER A 471 78.51 39.67 -21.25
C SER A 471 79.02 38.23 -21.19
N ASP A 472 79.10 37.68 -19.97
CA ASP A 472 79.13 36.24 -19.64
C ASP A 472 79.59 35.98 -18.19
N HIS A 473 79.21 36.83 -17.23
CA HIS A 473 79.18 36.42 -15.82
C HIS A 473 77.98 37.08 -15.13
N SER A 474 76.81 36.47 -15.31
CA SER A 474 75.76 36.57 -14.30
C SER A 474 76.38 36.12 -12.96
N PRO A 475 76.31 36.90 -11.88
CA PRO A 475 76.44 36.31 -10.56
C PRO A 475 75.21 35.42 -10.43
N ALA A 476 75.44 34.12 -10.60
CA ALA A 476 74.65 33.09 -9.98
C ALA A 476 74.70 33.35 -8.46
N HIS A 477 73.90 34.32 -8.01
CA HIS A 477 73.41 34.35 -6.65
C HIS A 477 72.61 33.07 -6.49
N HIS A 478 73.30 32.09 -5.94
CA HIS A 478 72.83 31.05 -5.05
C HIS A 478 71.39 31.28 -4.54
N THR A 479 70.42 31.04 -5.43
CA THR A 479 69.00 30.76 -5.15
C THR A 479 68.75 29.30 -5.48
N GLN A 480 69.74 28.47 -5.16
CA GLN A 480 69.68 27.02 -5.27
C GLN A 480 68.99 26.47 -4.02
N ALA A 481 67.69 26.76 -3.85
CA ALA A 481 66.85 26.10 -2.84
C ALA A 481 65.32 26.21 -3.05
N LYS A 482 64.79 26.99 -4.02
CA LYS A 482 63.33 27.20 -4.12
C LYS A 482 62.67 26.87 -5.46
N GLU A 483 63.42 26.65 -6.54
CA GLU A 483 62.81 26.31 -7.84
C GLU A 483 62.51 24.81 -8.04
N SER A 484 63.21 23.90 -7.34
CA SER A 484 62.86 22.46 -7.32
C SER A 484 61.46 22.21 -6.74
N LYS A 485 61.00 23.05 -5.79
CA LYS A 485 59.67 22.93 -5.18
C LYS A 485 58.52 23.27 -6.13
N ASN A 486 58.75 24.11 -7.14
CA ASN A 486 57.72 24.46 -8.13
C ASN A 486 57.67 23.45 -9.27
N HIS A 487 58.81 22.86 -9.66
CA HIS A 487 58.82 21.74 -10.61
C HIS A 487 58.17 20.49 -9.99
N ASP A 488 58.45 20.21 -8.70
CA ASP A 488 57.79 19.12 -7.95
C ASP A 488 56.29 19.34 -7.77
N LYS A 489 55.84 20.57 -7.54
CA LYS A 489 54.39 20.86 -7.49
C LYS A 489 53.74 20.67 -8.86
N SER A 490 54.39 21.14 -9.93
CA SER A 490 53.89 21.00 -11.30
C SER A 490 53.81 19.52 -11.74
N THR A 491 54.81 18.70 -11.39
CA THR A 491 54.79 17.25 -11.65
C THR A 491 53.75 16.54 -10.80
N VAL A 492 53.59 16.92 -9.52
CA VAL A 492 52.52 16.40 -8.64
C VAL A 492 51.14 16.77 -9.17
N TYR A 493 50.92 18.00 -9.64
CA TYR A 493 49.65 18.40 -10.25
C TYR A 493 49.38 17.64 -11.56
N LEU A 494 50.40 17.41 -12.39
CA LEU A 494 50.26 16.59 -13.60
C LEU A 494 49.91 15.13 -13.28
N GLN A 495 50.55 14.55 -12.27
CA GLN A 495 50.30 13.19 -11.81
C GLN A 495 48.90 13.06 -11.15
N GLN A 496 48.45 14.10 -10.47
CA GLN A 496 47.09 14.17 -9.92
C GLN A 496 46.04 14.36 -11.02
N ILE A 497 46.32 15.13 -12.07
CA ILE A 497 45.47 15.23 -13.26
C ILE A 497 45.40 13.88 -13.98
N GLU A 498 46.50 13.16 -14.09
CA GLU A 498 46.55 11.85 -14.76
C GLU A 498 45.81 10.76 -13.95
N SER A 499 45.93 10.76 -12.62
CA SER A 499 45.17 9.84 -11.75
C SER A 499 43.67 10.15 -11.77
N LEU A 500 43.28 11.43 -11.79
CA LEU A 500 41.88 11.84 -11.94
C LEU A 500 41.34 11.45 -13.32
N LYS A 501 42.13 11.58 -14.40
CA LYS A 501 41.74 11.11 -15.74
C LYS A 501 41.53 9.59 -15.79
N LEU A 502 42.42 8.82 -15.16
CA LEU A 502 42.27 7.37 -15.03
C LEU A 502 41.04 6.98 -14.21
N ALA A 503 40.75 7.70 -13.13
CA ALA A 503 39.54 7.48 -12.32
C ALA A 503 38.27 7.81 -13.11
N ILE A 504 38.26 8.92 -13.85
CA ILE A 504 37.15 9.27 -14.75
C ILE A 504 36.95 8.19 -15.82
N GLY A 505 38.02 7.64 -16.40
CA GLY A 505 37.94 6.52 -17.34
C GLY A 505 37.27 5.28 -16.71
N LYS A 506 37.68 4.90 -15.49
CA LYS A 506 37.05 3.79 -14.76
C LYS A 506 35.57 4.02 -14.47
N TYR A 507 35.20 5.23 -14.04
CA TYR A 507 33.80 5.56 -13.83
C TYR A 507 33.00 5.61 -15.14
N GLN A 508 33.61 6.01 -16.25
CA GLN A 508 32.98 5.95 -17.57
C GLN A 508 32.78 4.51 -18.06
N ASP A 509 33.74 3.63 -17.81
CA ASP A 509 33.64 2.19 -18.09
C ASP A 509 32.57 1.53 -17.20
N GLU A 510 32.55 1.80 -15.90
CA GLU A 510 31.48 1.35 -14.98
C GLU A 510 30.11 1.90 -15.39
N ILE A 511 30.02 3.17 -15.77
CA ILE A 511 28.78 3.75 -16.31
C ILE A 511 28.41 3.06 -17.63
N GLY A 512 29.37 2.66 -18.45
CA GLY A 512 29.16 1.88 -19.67
C GLY A 512 28.59 0.49 -19.38
N ASP A 513 29.18 -0.22 -18.43
CA ASP A 513 28.73 -1.54 -17.97
C ASP A 513 27.35 -1.47 -17.32
N LEU A 514 27.14 -0.50 -16.43
CA LEU A 514 25.84 -0.24 -15.81
C LEU A 514 24.80 0.15 -16.86
N ARG A 515 25.15 0.90 -17.90
CA ARG A 515 24.25 1.23 -19.01
C ARG A 515 23.95 0.02 -19.90
N CYS A 516 24.87 -0.92 -20.05
CA CYS A 516 24.63 -2.21 -20.69
C CYS A 516 23.66 -3.09 -19.88
N ILE A 517 23.85 -3.15 -18.56
CA ILE A 517 23.00 -3.90 -17.62
C ILE A 517 21.60 -3.28 -17.53
N LEU A 518 21.52 -1.95 -17.40
CA LEU A 518 20.26 -1.20 -17.31
C LEU A 518 19.55 -1.09 -18.67
N GLY A 519 20.31 -0.99 -19.77
CA GLY A 519 19.79 -1.00 -21.14
C GLY A 519 19.14 -2.33 -21.52
N SER A 520 19.54 -3.42 -20.86
CA SER A 520 18.88 -4.73 -21.00
C SER A 520 17.51 -4.81 -20.30
N ARG A 521 17.16 -3.85 -19.41
CA ARG A 521 15.86 -3.81 -18.74
C ARG A 521 14.78 -3.00 -19.47
N GLN A 522 15.13 -2.21 -20.49
CA GLN A 522 14.20 -1.24 -21.10
C GLN A 522 13.63 -1.64 -22.48
N ASN A 523 14.02 -2.78 -23.06
CA ASN A 523 13.49 -3.24 -24.35
C ASN A 523 13.02 -4.70 -24.30
N ASN A 524 11.87 -4.94 -23.68
CA ASN A 524 11.15 -6.22 -23.73
C ASN A 524 10.21 -6.33 -24.95
N ASN A 525 10.58 -5.77 -26.10
CA ASN A 525 9.85 -6.00 -27.36
C ASN A 525 10.78 -5.85 -28.56
N GLY A 526 11.38 -6.95 -29.03
CA GLY A 526 12.11 -6.98 -30.29
C GLY A 526 13.02 -8.18 -30.49
N SER A 527 12.52 -9.20 -31.19
CA SER A 527 13.16 -10.24 -32.01
C SER A 527 14.68 -10.55 -31.84
N PRO A 528 15.07 -11.85 -31.74
CA PRO A 528 16.44 -12.27 -31.48
C PRO A 528 17.26 -12.41 -32.77
N THR A 529 17.77 -11.32 -33.32
CA THR A 529 18.88 -11.38 -34.28
C THR A 529 19.81 -10.19 -34.14
N SER A 530 20.74 -10.22 -33.19
CA SER A 530 22.02 -9.55 -33.40
C SER A 530 23.11 -10.28 -32.62
N LYS A 531 24.05 -10.80 -33.41
CA LYS A 531 25.27 -11.47 -32.95
C LYS A 531 26.14 -10.41 -32.30
N ASN A 532 26.02 -10.25 -30.98
CA ASN A 532 27.03 -9.81 -30.01
C ASN A 532 26.35 -9.42 -28.69
N CYS A 533 25.58 -10.35 -28.13
CA CYS A 533 25.23 -10.31 -26.72
C CYS A 533 26.19 -11.27 -26.02
N VAL A 534 26.96 -10.76 -25.06
CA VAL A 534 27.78 -11.57 -24.15
C VAL A 534 26.85 -12.64 -23.57
N ARG A 535 27.08 -13.89 -23.97
CA ARG A 535 26.30 -15.05 -23.53
C ARG A 535 26.65 -15.28 -22.07
N LEU A 536 25.94 -14.61 -21.17
CA LEU A 536 25.96 -14.94 -19.76
C LEU A 536 25.60 -16.43 -19.64
N PRO A 537 26.33 -17.22 -18.84
CA PRO A 537 25.95 -18.60 -18.54
C PRO A 537 24.48 -18.58 -18.10
N GLU A 538 23.63 -19.41 -18.70
CA GLU A 538 22.26 -19.59 -18.18
C GLU A 538 22.38 -19.87 -16.68
N PRO A 539 21.68 -19.11 -15.82
CA PRO A 539 21.78 -19.31 -14.38
C PRO A 539 21.46 -20.77 -14.09
N THR A 540 22.37 -21.48 -13.42
CA THR A 540 22.22 -22.87 -12.99
C THR A 540 20.88 -23.15 -12.29
N GLU A 541 20.28 -22.11 -11.72
CA GLU A 541 18.93 -22.07 -11.16
C GLU A 541 17.81 -22.43 -12.16
N TYR A 542 17.93 -22.04 -13.44
CA TYR A 542 16.91 -22.30 -14.45
C TYR A 542 16.91 -23.76 -14.93
N GLU A 543 18.09 -24.36 -15.09
CA GLU A 543 18.22 -25.79 -15.36
C GLU A 543 17.75 -26.63 -14.16
N TYR A 544 18.10 -26.20 -12.95
CA TYR A 544 17.65 -26.84 -11.71
C TYR A 544 16.13 -26.78 -11.56
N LEU A 545 15.52 -25.61 -11.78
CA LEU A 545 14.07 -25.43 -11.73
C LEU A 545 13.35 -26.28 -12.79
N ARG A 546 13.91 -26.38 -14.00
CA ARG A 546 13.37 -27.24 -15.07
C ARG A 546 13.34 -28.71 -14.65
N ASN A 547 14.40 -29.22 -14.04
CA ASN A 547 14.45 -30.60 -13.56
C ASN A 547 13.46 -30.86 -12.41
N ILE A 548 13.37 -29.93 -11.46
CA ILE A 548 12.44 -30.06 -10.32
C ILE A 548 10.98 -30.01 -10.78
N LEU A 549 10.64 -29.11 -11.70
CA LEU A 549 9.30 -29.05 -12.28
C LEU A 549 8.93 -30.35 -12.98
N PHE A 550 9.88 -30.95 -13.70
CA PHE A 550 9.69 -32.25 -14.35
C PHE A 550 9.44 -33.35 -13.32
N GLU A 551 10.24 -33.43 -12.25
CA GLU A 551 10.04 -34.42 -11.19
C GLU A 551 8.72 -34.22 -10.42
N TYR A 552 8.33 -32.96 -10.21
CA TYR A 552 7.05 -32.59 -9.60
C TYR A 552 5.86 -33.05 -10.47
N MET A 553 5.93 -32.82 -11.78
CA MET A 553 4.91 -33.30 -12.73
C MET A 553 4.85 -34.84 -12.82
N MET A 554 5.96 -35.53 -12.56
CA MET A 554 6.02 -36.99 -12.47
C MET A 554 5.51 -37.53 -11.12
N GLY A 555 5.09 -36.66 -10.20
CA GLY A 555 4.48 -37.03 -8.92
C GLY A 555 5.47 -37.52 -7.87
N LYS A 556 6.78 -37.25 -8.02
CA LYS A 556 7.80 -37.64 -7.04
C LYS A 556 7.92 -36.55 -5.99
N GLU A 557 7.87 -36.93 -4.70
CA GLU A 557 8.16 -36.03 -3.56
C GLU A 557 7.51 -34.64 -3.66
N THR A 558 6.25 -34.58 -4.12
CA THR A 558 5.62 -33.32 -4.58
C THR A 558 5.56 -32.23 -3.51
N VAL A 559 5.41 -32.60 -2.23
CA VAL A 559 5.45 -31.69 -1.08
C VAL A 559 6.83 -31.06 -0.89
N THR A 560 7.91 -31.84 -1.04
CA THR A 560 9.29 -31.35 -0.93
C THR A 560 9.64 -30.49 -2.14
N LEU A 561 9.31 -30.94 -3.34
CA LEU A 561 9.57 -30.21 -4.57
C LEU A 561 8.81 -28.88 -4.64
N CYS A 562 7.57 -28.82 -4.13
CA CYS A 562 6.82 -27.56 -3.99
C CYS A 562 7.56 -26.53 -3.13
N LYS A 563 8.19 -26.95 -2.04
CA LYS A 563 8.99 -26.04 -1.18
C LYS A 563 10.22 -25.52 -1.92
N VAL A 564 10.89 -26.38 -2.68
CA VAL A 564 12.05 -26.00 -3.47
C VAL A 564 11.64 -25.05 -4.61
N ILE A 565 10.55 -25.32 -5.31
CA ILE A 565 10.00 -24.42 -6.36
C ILE A 565 9.63 -23.06 -5.76
N ALA A 566 8.96 -23.04 -4.60
CA ALA A 566 8.58 -21.80 -3.92
C ALA A 566 9.81 -20.98 -3.47
N ALA A 567 10.87 -21.65 -3.01
CA ALA A 567 12.13 -21.00 -2.65
C ALA A 567 12.87 -20.43 -3.87
N VAL A 568 12.96 -21.19 -4.97
CA VAL A 568 13.62 -20.76 -6.21
C VAL A 568 12.86 -19.61 -6.88
N LEU A 569 11.53 -19.64 -6.85
CA LEU A 569 10.66 -18.57 -7.38
C LEU A 569 10.41 -17.42 -6.41
N LYS A 570 11.00 -17.46 -5.20
CA LYS A 570 10.90 -16.43 -4.16
C LYS A 570 9.46 -16.07 -3.79
N PHE A 571 8.61 -17.08 -3.60
CA PHE A 571 7.25 -16.87 -3.10
C PHE A 571 7.27 -16.35 -1.66
N THR A 572 6.27 -15.56 -1.29
CA THR A 572 6.10 -15.14 0.10
C THR A 572 5.80 -16.35 0.97
N GLU A 573 6.07 -16.25 2.28
CA GLU A 573 5.78 -17.35 3.21
C GLU A 573 4.30 -17.72 3.21
N GLU A 574 3.41 -16.73 3.06
CA GLU A 574 1.97 -16.94 2.94
C GLU A 574 1.60 -17.74 1.67
N GLN A 575 2.13 -17.37 0.52
CA GLN A 575 1.94 -18.10 -0.75
C GLN A 575 2.48 -19.53 -0.67
N THR A 576 3.65 -19.70 -0.05
CA THR A 576 4.29 -21.00 0.15
C THR A 576 3.42 -21.91 1.03
N ASN A 577 2.86 -21.38 2.12
CA ASN A 577 1.98 -22.12 3.02
C ASN A 577 0.66 -22.52 2.35
N GLN A 578 0.06 -21.64 1.55
CA GLN A 578 -1.16 -21.97 0.80
C GLN A 578 -0.93 -23.09 -0.22
N ILE A 579 0.19 -23.06 -0.95
CA ILE A 579 0.54 -24.10 -1.93
C ILE A 579 0.82 -25.43 -1.22
N LEU A 580 1.54 -25.40 -0.09
CA LEU A 580 1.86 -26.59 0.70
C LEU A 580 0.60 -27.26 1.28
N GLN A 581 -0.37 -26.48 1.76
CA GLN A 581 -1.65 -26.99 2.24
C GLN A 581 -2.44 -27.69 1.12
N ARG A 582 -2.52 -27.06 -0.07
CA ARG A 582 -3.20 -27.66 -1.24
C ARG A 582 -2.51 -28.94 -1.72
N GLU A 583 -1.18 -28.97 -1.73
CA GLU A 583 -0.42 -30.15 -2.14
C GLU A 583 -0.59 -31.31 -1.14
N THR A 584 -0.57 -31.01 0.16
CA THR A 584 -0.78 -32.00 1.23
C THR A 584 -2.19 -32.60 1.17
N ALA A 585 -3.22 -31.77 0.92
CA ALA A 585 -4.59 -32.23 0.74
C ALA A 585 -4.74 -33.14 -0.49
N LYS A 586 -4.10 -32.81 -1.62
CA LYS A 586 -4.07 -33.66 -2.82
C LYS A 586 -3.40 -35.01 -2.56
N GLN A 587 -2.30 -35.02 -1.81
CA GLN A 587 -1.58 -36.26 -1.50
C GLN A 587 -2.41 -37.19 -0.61
N GLN A 588 -3.17 -36.66 0.36
CA GLN A 588 -4.09 -37.44 1.19
C GLN A 588 -5.21 -38.09 0.36
N VAL A 589 -5.76 -37.38 -0.62
CA VAL A 589 -6.80 -37.91 -1.52
C VAL A 589 -6.24 -39.03 -2.41
N GLN A 590 -5.03 -38.85 -2.97
CA GLN A 590 -4.38 -39.89 -3.79
C GLN A 590 -4.00 -41.15 -2.99
N VAL A 591 -3.67 -41.02 -1.71
CA VAL A 591 -3.41 -42.17 -0.83
C VAL A 591 -4.69 -42.93 -0.50
N GLN A 592 -5.82 -42.22 -0.32
CA GLN A 592 -7.13 -42.86 -0.10
C GLN A 592 -7.65 -43.58 -1.36
N GLU A 593 -7.43 -43.05 -2.55
CA GLU A 593 -7.81 -43.72 -3.81
C GLU A 593 -6.96 -44.97 -4.08
N LYS A 594 -5.65 -44.94 -3.80
CA LYS A 594 -4.79 -46.14 -3.91
C LYS A 594 -5.12 -47.22 -2.88
N GLY A 595 -5.68 -46.85 -1.72
CA GLY A 595 -6.17 -47.79 -0.71
C GLY A 595 -7.44 -48.52 -1.14
N LYS A 596 -8.32 -47.89 -1.92
CA LYS A 596 -9.56 -48.49 -2.43
C LYS A 596 -9.37 -49.43 -3.63
N MET A 597 -8.22 -49.36 -4.30
CA MET A 597 -7.87 -50.27 -5.41
C MET A 597 -7.14 -51.56 -4.97
N LYS A 598 -6.90 -51.75 -3.66
CA LYS A 598 -6.26 -52.94 -3.07
C LYS A 598 -7.18 -53.80 -2.20
N LEU A 599 -8.48 -53.51 -2.20
CA LEU A 599 -9.53 -54.49 -1.87
C LEU A 599 -10.20 -54.90 -3.18
#